data_AF-A0A4W5NR68-F1
#
_entry.id   AF-A0A4W5NR68-F1
#
_cell.length_a   1.000
_cell.length_b   1.000
_cell.length_c   1.000
_cell.angle_alpha   90.00
_cell.angle_beta   90.00
_cell.angle_gamma   90.00
#
_symmetry.space_group_name_H-M   'P 1'
#
loop_
_entity.id
_entity.type
_entity.pdbx_description
1 polymer ?
#
loop_
_entity_poly.entity_id
_entity_poly.type
_entity_poly.pdbx_seq_one_letter_code
_entity_poly.pdbx_strand_id
1 'polypeptide(L)'
;MFAYVFHDEFVASMIKIPSDTFTIVPDFDIYYVYGFGSGNFVYFLTLQPEMGNGPATGSSSTGREQVYTSKIVRLCKDDTAFNSYVEVPLGCVKGGVEYRLLQAAYLSKAGAILGRSLGVGPDDDVLFTIFSKGQKRRPREASQESALCVFALREINERIKERLQSCYKGEGTLDLAWLKVKDIRCSSALLTIDDNFCGLDMNAPLGVSEMVQGIPLFSDSTDKMTSVIAYVYKNHSLAFVGTKSGRIKKVGGH
;
A
#
# COMPACT_ATOMS: atom_id res chain seq x y z
N MET A 1 -12.99 26.47 5.24
CA MET A 1 -11.56 26.57 5.54
C MET A 1 -11.07 25.17 5.87
N PHE A 2 -10.05 24.65 5.18
CA PHE A 2 -9.52 23.31 5.39
C PHE A 2 -8.44 23.35 6.47
N ALA A 3 -8.84 23.40 7.74
CA ALA A 3 -7.93 23.41 8.88
C ALA A 3 -7.56 21.99 9.33
N TYR A 4 -6.38 21.84 9.93
CA TYR A 4 -5.99 20.60 10.60
C TYR A 4 -6.90 20.32 11.80
N VAL A 5 -7.13 19.04 12.10
CA VAL A 5 -7.91 18.62 13.27
C VAL A 5 -7.16 18.98 14.56
N PHE A 6 -5.84 18.84 14.54
CA PHE A 6 -4.95 19.23 15.63
C PHE A 6 -3.72 19.93 15.08
N HIS A 7 -3.27 20.97 15.77
CA HIS A 7 -2.07 21.72 15.42
C HIS A 7 -1.48 22.37 16.66
N ASP A 8 -0.24 22.00 17.00
CA ASP A 8 0.61 22.70 17.94
C ASP A 8 1.97 23.04 17.30
N GLU A 9 2.91 23.56 18.11
CA GLU A 9 4.23 23.98 17.64
C GLU A 9 5.13 22.81 17.19
N PHE A 10 4.86 21.58 17.64
CA PHE A 10 5.70 20.39 17.44
C PHE A 10 5.04 19.34 16.53
N VAL A 11 3.74 19.15 16.66
CA VAL A 11 2.95 18.11 16.02
C VAL A 11 1.67 18.72 15.45
N ALA A 12 1.26 18.20 14.31
CA ALA A 12 0.00 18.54 13.70
C ALA A 12 -0.57 17.30 13.04
N SER A 13 -1.89 17.29 12.81
CA SER A 13 -2.59 16.19 12.14
C SER A 13 -2.29 16.21 10.62
N MET A 14 -1.02 16.05 10.26
CA MET A 14 -0.49 16.03 8.90
C MET A 14 0.87 15.32 8.87
N ILE A 15 1.26 14.88 7.67
CA ILE A 15 2.61 14.39 7.39
C ILE A 15 3.22 15.21 6.24
N LYS A 16 4.48 15.61 6.37
CA LYS A 16 5.22 16.38 5.35
C LYS A 16 6.39 15.57 4.84
N ILE A 17 6.72 15.75 3.56
CA ILE A 17 7.94 15.21 2.98
C ILE A 17 9.12 16.07 3.45
N PRO A 18 10.15 15.50 4.11
CA PRO A 18 11.34 16.24 4.52
C PRO A 18 12.08 16.82 3.31
N SER A 19 12.70 18.00 3.48
CA SER A 19 13.50 18.64 2.43
C SER A 19 14.64 17.75 1.92
N ASP A 20 15.26 17.00 2.84
CA ASP A 20 16.38 16.11 2.56
C ASP A 20 16.00 14.99 1.56
N THR A 21 14.73 14.56 1.56
CA THR A 21 14.21 13.57 0.61
C THR A 21 14.36 14.07 -0.83
N PHE A 22 14.08 15.35 -1.07
CA PHE A 22 14.23 15.97 -2.39
C PHE A 22 15.69 16.14 -2.80
N THR A 23 16.63 16.16 -1.86
CA THR A 23 18.07 16.17 -2.20
C THR A 23 18.54 14.82 -2.74
N ILE A 24 17.89 13.73 -2.31
CA ILE A 24 18.19 12.35 -2.75
C ILE A 24 17.40 12.00 -4.02
N VAL A 25 16.11 12.34 -4.04
CA VAL A 25 15.19 12.09 -5.17
C VAL A 25 14.47 13.41 -5.49
N PRO A 26 14.99 14.21 -6.44
CA PRO A 26 14.46 15.56 -6.74
C PRO A 26 12.97 15.61 -7.07
N ASP A 27 12.49 14.62 -7.83
CA ASP A 27 11.09 14.53 -8.25
C ASP A 27 10.27 13.59 -7.34
N PHE A 28 10.66 13.45 -6.07
CA PHE A 28 9.93 12.59 -5.13
C PHE A 28 8.52 13.11 -4.90
N ASP A 29 7.52 12.28 -5.15
CA ASP A 29 6.13 12.60 -4.85
C ASP A 29 5.34 11.33 -4.50
N ILE A 30 4.28 11.48 -3.72
CA ILE A 30 3.40 10.39 -3.29
C ILE A 30 2.09 10.50 -4.05
N TYR A 31 1.88 9.58 -5.00
CA TYR A 31 0.66 9.54 -5.79
C TYR A 31 -0.41 8.70 -5.08
N TYR A 32 -1.44 9.34 -4.55
CA TYR A 32 -2.59 8.68 -3.94
C TYR A 32 -3.58 8.22 -5.02
N VAL A 33 -3.76 6.91 -5.18
CA VAL A 33 -4.58 6.31 -6.26
C VAL A 33 -5.99 5.97 -5.80
N TYR A 34 -6.13 5.45 -4.58
CA TYR A 34 -7.41 5.05 -4.00
C TYR A 34 -7.38 5.22 -2.48
N GLY A 35 -8.55 5.45 -1.86
CA GLY A 35 -8.67 5.52 -0.42
C GLY A 35 -10.03 4.99 0.04
N PHE A 36 -10.06 4.39 1.23
CA PHE A 36 -11.28 3.82 1.82
C PHE A 36 -11.19 3.78 3.35
N GLY A 37 -12.35 3.73 4.00
CA GLY A 37 -12.45 3.44 5.42
C GLY A 37 -12.86 1.99 5.66
N SER A 38 -12.28 1.34 6.65
CA SER A 38 -12.71 0.03 7.15
C SER A 38 -12.44 -0.08 8.64
N GLY A 39 -13.41 -0.56 9.41
CA GLY A 39 -13.35 -0.54 10.88
C GLY A 39 -13.04 0.85 11.43
N ASN A 40 -12.07 0.95 12.35
CA ASN A 40 -11.62 2.23 12.92
C ASN A 40 -10.48 2.91 12.14
N PHE A 41 -10.23 2.47 10.91
CA PHE A 41 -9.07 2.91 10.13
C PHE A 41 -9.48 3.58 8.82
N VAL A 42 -8.55 4.38 8.30
CA VAL A 42 -8.54 4.86 6.92
C VAL A 42 -7.31 4.31 6.23
N TYR A 43 -7.49 3.94 4.96
CA TYR A 43 -6.44 3.36 4.14
C TYR A 43 -6.26 4.17 2.87
N PHE A 44 -5.01 4.29 2.43
CA PHE A 44 -4.67 4.91 1.16
C PHE A 44 -3.74 4.00 0.38
N LEU A 45 -4.00 3.88 -0.91
CA LEU A 45 -3.16 3.13 -1.81
C LEU A 45 -2.33 4.12 -2.60
N THR A 46 -1.02 4.04 -2.42
CA THR A 46 -0.07 5.01 -2.94
C THR A 46 0.86 4.36 -3.94
N LEU A 47 1.40 5.17 -4.83
CA LEU A 47 2.57 4.83 -5.62
C LEU A 47 3.67 5.84 -5.31
N GLN A 48 4.83 5.32 -4.89
CA GLN A 48 5.94 6.13 -4.39
C GLN A 48 7.24 5.75 -5.08
N PRO A 49 8.10 6.72 -5.40
CA PRO A 49 9.49 6.48 -5.76
C PRO A 49 10.21 5.68 -4.67
N GLU A 50 11.01 4.69 -5.05
CA GLU A 50 11.93 4.04 -4.11
C GLU A 50 13.08 4.99 -3.76
N MET A 51 13.36 5.10 -2.46
CA MET A 51 14.58 5.72 -1.95
C MET A 51 15.73 4.76 -2.25
N GLY A 52 16.66 5.14 -3.13
CA GLY A 52 17.69 4.21 -3.61
C GLY A 52 18.58 3.66 -2.49
N ASN A 53 18.65 2.33 -2.35
CA ASN A 53 19.53 1.64 -1.40
C ASN A 53 21.00 1.55 -1.87
N GLY A 54 21.61 2.66 -2.26
CA GLY A 54 23.03 2.70 -2.63
C GLY A 54 23.80 3.58 -1.67
N PRO A 55 25.04 3.20 -1.26
CA PRO A 55 25.89 4.13 -0.51
C PRO A 55 26.05 5.42 -1.31
N ALA A 56 26.22 6.53 -0.60
CA ALA A 56 26.53 7.85 -1.13
C ALA A 56 27.95 7.90 -1.76
N THR A 57 28.29 6.93 -2.60
CA THR A 57 29.50 6.91 -3.41
C THR A 57 29.21 7.56 -4.76
N GLY A 58 29.28 8.88 -4.77
CA GLY A 58 29.91 9.66 -5.85
C GLY A 58 29.55 9.35 -7.30
N SER A 59 28.30 9.04 -7.65
CA SER A 59 27.87 8.97 -9.04
C SER A 59 26.64 9.83 -9.27
N SER A 60 26.82 10.83 -10.12
CA SER A 60 25.85 11.80 -10.63
C SER A 60 24.41 11.28 -10.71
N SER A 61 23.48 12.03 -10.10
CA SER A 61 22.02 11.86 -10.14
C SER A 61 21.39 11.97 -11.54
N THR A 62 22.18 12.28 -12.57
CA THR A 62 21.75 12.33 -13.96
C THR A 62 21.80 10.93 -14.59
N GLY A 63 20.70 10.17 -14.47
CA GLY A 63 20.52 8.93 -15.26
C GLY A 63 20.08 7.67 -14.51
N ARG A 64 19.85 7.73 -13.19
CA ARG A 64 19.22 6.61 -12.48
C ARG A 64 17.73 6.56 -12.83
N GLU A 65 17.31 5.42 -13.38
CA GLU A 65 15.94 5.20 -13.76
C GLU A 65 15.07 5.00 -12.53
N GLN A 66 14.10 5.89 -12.30
CA GLN A 66 13.27 5.88 -11.10
C GLN A 66 12.36 4.64 -11.06
N VAL A 67 12.50 3.89 -9.97
CA VAL A 67 11.66 2.74 -9.64
C VAL A 67 10.56 3.20 -8.68
N TYR A 68 9.37 2.65 -8.83
CA TYR A 68 8.22 2.93 -8.01
C TYR A 68 7.73 1.66 -7.32
N THR A 69 7.29 1.83 -6.07
CA THR A 69 6.64 0.80 -5.29
C THR A 69 5.25 1.24 -4.89
N SER A 70 4.28 0.35 -5.08
CA SER A 70 2.92 0.55 -4.58
C SER A 70 2.87 0.16 -3.12
N LYS A 71 2.22 0.99 -2.30
CA LYS A 71 2.04 0.72 -0.87
C LYS A 71 0.60 0.92 -0.45
N ILE A 72 0.21 0.26 0.64
CA ILE A 72 -0.97 0.63 1.41
C ILE A 72 -0.52 1.36 2.68
N VAL A 73 -1.11 2.52 2.89
CA VAL A 73 -0.97 3.35 4.09
C VAL A 73 -2.18 3.09 4.97
N ARG A 74 -2.00 3.01 6.29
CA ARG A 74 -3.09 2.93 7.28
C ARG A 74 -2.91 4.00 8.35
N LEU A 75 -4.02 4.59 8.78
CA LEU A 75 -4.12 5.52 9.92
C LEU A 75 -5.37 5.18 10.74
N CYS A 76 -5.31 5.39 12.06
CA CYS A 76 -6.49 5.42 12.91
C CYS A 76 -7.31 6.68 12.65
N LYS A 77 -8.64 6.57 12.73
CA LYS A 77 -9.55 7.72 12.59
C LYS A 77 -9.41 8.72 13.73
N ASP A 78 -9.19 8.22 14.94
CA ASP A 78 -9.14 9.03 16.17
C ASP A 78 -7.72 9.48 16.53
N ASP A 79 -6.72 9.18 15.70
CA ASP A 79 -5.33 9.57 15.93
C ASP A 79 -5.07 10.98 15.38
N THR A 80 -5.18 11.97 16.26
CA THR A 80 -4.89 13.37 15.94
C THR A 80 -3.40 13.68 15.81
N ALA A 81 -2.53 12.80 16.32
CA ALA A 81 -1.08 12.97 16.35
C ALA A 81 -0.36 12.35 15.14
N PHE A 82 -1.07 11.58 14.30
CA PHE A 82 -0.51 10.84 13.16
C PHE A 82 0.51 9.74 13.54
N ASN A 83 0.51 9.30 14.80
CA ASN A 83 1.38 8.24 15.32
C ASN A 83 1.05 6.84 14.76
N SER A 84 -0.19 6.62 14.31
CA SER A 84 -0.68 5.36 13.74
C SER A 84 -0.23 5.11 12.30
N TYR A 85 0.50 6.05 11.70
CA TYR A 85 0.93 5.97 10.31
C TYR A 85 1.83 4.76 10.07
N VAL A 86 1.36 3.87 9.18
CA VAL A 86 2.12 2.72 8.70
C VAL A 86 2.01 2.56 7.20
N GLU A 87 3.11 2.15 6.54
CA GLU A 87 3.10 1.79 5.12
C GLU A 87 3.56 0.36 4.87
N VAL A 88 2.85 -0.35 3.98
CA VAL A 88 3.16 -1.73 3.59
C VAL A 88 3.27 -1.83 2.08
N PRO A 89 4.38 -2.33 1.51
CA PRO A 89 4.49 -2.61 0.08
C PRO A 89 3.47 -3.65 -0.37
N LEU A 90 2.81 -3.38 -1.50
CA LEU A 90 1.85 -4.29 -2.14
C LEU A 90 2.29 -4.65 -3.55
N GLY A 91 1.94 -5.86 -3.97
CA GLY A 91 2.08 -6.31 -5.35
C GLY A 91 1.55 -7.72 -5.51
N CYS A 92 1.64 -8.25 -6.72
CA CYS A 92 1.33 -9.65 -6.97
C CYS A 92 2.25 -10.21 -8.07
N VAL A 93 2.39 -11.53 -8.09
CA VAL A 93 3.22 -12.25 -9.06
C VAL A 93 2.36 -13.29 -9.76
N LYS A 94 2.41 -13.34 -11.10
CA LYS A 94 1.72 -14.36 -11.89
C LYS A 94 2.65 -14.91 -12.97
N GLY A 95 2.86 -16.23 -12.97
CA GLY A 95 3.74 -16.88 -13.95
C GLY A 95 5.17 -16.33 -13.96
N GLY A 96 5.71 -15.96 -12.78
CA GLY A 96 7.03 -15.34 -12.63
C GLY A 96 7.11 -13.86 -13.00
N VAL A 97 6.00 -13.23 -13.41
CA VAL A 97 5.94 -11.79 -13.72
C VAL A 97 5.44 -11.01 -12.52
N GLU A 98 6.17 -9.96 -12.15
CA GLU A 98 5.80 -9.04 -11.08
C GLU A 98 4.93 -7.88 -11.56
N TYR A 99 3.88 -7.58 -10.81
CA TYR A 99 3.00 -6.44 -11.05
C TYR A 99 2.99 -5.54 -9.82
N ARG A 100 3.66 -4.39 -9.91
CA ARG A 100 3.93 -3.50 -8.76
C ARG A 100 3.45 -2.06 -8.94
N LEU A 101 2.90 -1.71 -10.10
CA LEU A 101 2.46 -0.34 -10.41
C LEU A 101 0.94 -0.22 -10.32
N LEU A 102 0.42 0.24 -9.19
CA LEU A 102 -1.02 0.36 -8.98
C LEU A 102 -1.67 1.31 -9.99
N GLN A 103 -2.81 0.87 -10.54
CA GLN A 103 -3.64 1.64 -11.47
C GLN A 103 -4.99 2.01 -10.86
N ALA A 104 -5.62 1.07 -10.16
CA ALA A 104 -6.91 1.26 -9.50
C ALA A 104 -7.07 0.23 -8.38
N ALA A 105 -7.98 0.52 -7.44
CA ALA A 105 -8.39 -0.43 -6.41
C ALA A 105 -9.86 -0.22 -6.04
N TYR A 106 -10.46 -1.22 -5.41
CA TYR A 106 -11.83 -1.17 -4.91
C TYR A 106 -12.02 -2.10 -3.71
N LEU A 107 -12.52 -1.54 -2.60
CA LEU A 107 -12.89 -2.31 -1.41
C LEU A 107 -14.26 -2.97 -1.63
N SER A 108 -14.36 -4.27 -1.38
CA SER A 108 -15.62 -5.02 -1.45
C SER A 108 -15.68 -6.06 -0.33
N LYS A 109 -16.85 -6.68 -0.16
CA LYS A 109 -17.00 -7.91 0.60
C LYS A 109 -16.55 -9.12 -0.22
N ALA A 110 -16.05 -10.15 0.47
CA ALA A 110 -15.56 -11.37 -0.16
C ALA A 110 -16.69 -12.21 -0.77
N GLY A 111 -17.85 -12.30 -0.11
CA GLY A 111 -18.84 -13.33 -0.39
C GLY A 111 -18.33 -14.73 -0.02
N ALA A 112 -19.23 -15.69 0.11
CA ALA A 112 -18.87 -16.98 0.72
C ALA A 112 -17.88 -17.81 -0.12
N ILE A 113 -17.92 -17.71 -1.45
CA ILE A 113 -17.08 -18.53 -2.34
C ILE A 113 -15.63 -18.04 -2.31
N LEU A 114 -15.39 -16.76 -2.63
CA LEU A 114 -14.06 -16.18 -2.58
C LEU A 114 -13.54 -16.16 -1.15
N GLY A 115 -14.39 -15.86 -0.16
CA GLY A 115 -14.02 -15.89 1.25
C GLY A 115 -13.43 -17.23 1.67
N ARG A 116 -14.04 -18.34 1.27
CA ARG A 116 -13.51 -19.69 1.53
C ARG A 116 -12.11 -19.90 0.94
N SER A 117 -11.87 -19.49 -0.30
CA SER A 117 -10.56 -19.63 -0.95
C SER A 117 -9.48 -18.75 -0.32
N LEU A 118 -9.88 -17.62 0.28
CA LEU A 118 -9.00 -16.69 0.99
C LEU A 118 -8.88 -17.01 2.49
N GLY A 119 -9.64 -17.97 3.01
CA GLY A 119 -9.70 -18.25 4.45
C GLY A 119 -10.31 -17.10 5.27
N VAL A 120 -11.23 -16.32 4.71
CA VAL A 120 -11.91 -15.19 5.37
C VAL A 120 -13.43 -15.39 5.36
N GLY A 121 -14.13 -14.66 6.23
CA GLY A 121 -15.58 -14.65 6.29
C GLY A 121 -16.23 -14.04 5.03
N PRO A 122 -17.50 -14.36 4.74
CA PRO A 122 -18.21 -13.79 3.58
C PRO A 122 -18.34 -12.26 3.65
N ASP A 123 -18.41 -11.71 4.86
CA ASP A 123 -18.54 -10.28 5.11
C ASP A 123 -17.21 -9.59 5.44
N ASP A 124 -16.10 -10.33 5.36
CA ASP A 124 -14.76 -9.75 5.51
C ASP A 124 -14.42 -8.91 4.28
N ASP A 125 -13.67 -7.84 4.55
CA ASP A 125 -13.24 -6.90 3.52
C ASP A 125 -12.10 -7.50 2.69
N VAL A 126 -12.25 -7.41 1.37
CA VAL A 126 -11.23 -7.75 0.38
C VAL A 126 -10.98 -6.56 -0.53
N LEU A 127 -9.72 -6.36 -0.90
CA LEU A 127 -9.29 -5.28 -1.76
C LEU A 127 -8.95 -5.84 -3.13
N PHE A 128 -9.76 -5.49 -4.13
CA PHE A 128 -9.43 -5.74 -5.53
C PHE A 128 -8.50 -4.64 -6.02
N THR A 129 -7.41 -5.00 -6.70
CA THR A 129 -6.45 -4.04 -7.24
C THR A 129 -6.05 -4.38 -8.66
N ILE A 130 -5.70 -3.37 -9.44
CA ILE A 130 -5.07 -3.54 -10.74
C ILE A 130 -3.65 -3.02 -10.67
N PHE A 131 -2.69 -3.85 -11.04
CA PHE A 131 -1.29 -3.47 -11.18
C PHE A 131 -0.83 -3.61 -12.63
N SER A 132 -0.01 -2.68 -13.09
CA SER A 132 0.81 -2.85 -14.30
C SER A 132 2.10 -3.59 -13.98
N LYS A 133 2.64 -4.27 -14.99
CA LYS A 133 3.90 -5.03 -14.90
C LYS A 133 5.09 -4.14 -14.54
N GLY A 134 6.01 -4.72 -13.77
CA GLY A 134 7.28 -4.12 -13.38
C GLY A 134 7.12 -3.03 -12.34
N GLN A 135 8.18 -2.23 -12.19
CA GLN A 135 8.26 -1.13 -11.20
C GLN A 135 8.70 0.21 -11.83
N LYS A 136 8.97 0.23 -13.14
CA LYS A 136 9.45 1.42 -13.85
C LYS A 136 8.27 2.11 -14.54
N ARG A 137 7.98 3.35 -14.16
CA ARG A 137 7.06 4.20 -14.94
C ARG A 137 7.82 4.79 -16.12
N ARG A 138 7.90 4.04 -17.23
CA ARG A 138 8.40 4.58 -18.51
C ARG A 138 7.20 5.09 -19.31
N PRO A 139 7.02 6.42 -19.49
CA PRO A 139 5.88 6.96 -20.25
C PRO A 139 5.83 6.46 -21.70
N ARG A 140 7.00 6.22 -22.31
CA ARG A 140 7.14 5.73 -23.70
C ARG A 140 6.98 4.22 -23.83
N GLU A 141 7.06 3.47 -22.74
CA GLU A 141 6.97 2.00 -22.71
C GLU A 141 5.95 1.53 -21.67
N ALA A 142 4.84 2.27 -21.53
CA ALA A 142 3.78 1.88 -20.60
C ALA A 142 3.24 0.51 -21.05
N SER A 143 3.70 -0.54 -20.37
CA SER A 143 3.31 -1.92 -20.65
C SER A 143 1.80 -2.02 -20.73
N GLN A 144 1.29 -2.68 -21.78
CA GLN A 144 -0.12 -3.04 -21.83
C GLN A 144 -0.46 -4.16 -20.84
N GLU A 145 0.57 -4.83 -20.31
CA GLU A 145 0.43 -5.94 -19.38
C GLU A 145 0.00 -5.46 -17.99
N SER A 146 -1.15 -5.98 -17.55
CA SER A 146 -1.76 -5.67 -16.27
C SER A 146 -2.36 -6.91 -15.63
N ALA A 147 -2.45 -6.92 -14.29
CA ALA A 147 -3.06 -7.99 -13.52
C ALA A 147 -4.08 -7.42 -12.52
N LEU A 148 -5.23 -8.09 -12.43
CA LEU A 148 -6.22 -7.95 -11.37
C LEU A 148 -5.82 -8.90 -10.25
N CYS A 149 -5.60 -8.36 -9.06
CA CYS A 149 -5.20 -9.10 -7.88
C CYS A 149 -6.17 -8.80 -6.72
N VAL A 150 -6.23 -9.70 -5.74
CA VAL A 150 -7.05 -9.53 -4.55
C VAL A 150 -6.22 -9.74 -3.29
N PHE A 151 -6.54 -8.94 -2.26
CA PHE A 151 -5.95 -9.02 -0.93
C PHE A 151 -7.05 -9.18 0.11
N ALA A 152 -6.86 -10.05 1.09
CA ALA A 152 -7.65 -10.02 2.30
C ALA A 152 -7.17 -8.85 3.16
N LEU A 153 -8.07 -7.94 3.56
CA LEU A 153 -7.67 -6.82 4.44
C LEU A 153 -7.17 -7.33 5.80
N ARG A 154 -7.70 -8.48 6.25
CA ARG A 154 -7.25 -9.18 7.45
C ARG A 154 -5.76 -9.52 7.40
N GLU A 155 -5.27 -10.07 6.28
CA GLU A 155 -3.85 -10.43 6.11
C GLU A 155 -2.93 -9.20 6.15
N ILE A 156 -3.36 -8.08 5.53
CA ILE A 156 -2.62 -6.81 5.60
C ILE A 156 -2.54 -6.33 7.06
N ASN A 157 -3.65 -6.38 7.80
CA ASN A 157 -3.69 -5.95 9.20
C ASN A 157 -2.86 -6.87 10.11
N GLU A 158 -2.86 -8.18 9.88
CA GLU A 158 -2.00 -9.15 10.56
C GLU A 158 -0.52 -8.81 10.33
N ARG A 159 -0.14 -8.52 9.08
CA ARG A 159 1.24 -8.11 8.77
C ARG A 159 1.67 -6.83 9.49
N ILE A 160 0.78 -5.84 9.57
CA ILE A 160 1.03 -4.60 10.31
C ILE A 160 1.20 -4.90 11.81
N LYS A 161 0.33 -5.73 12.38
CA LYS A 161 0.38 -6.13 13.79
C LYS A 161 1.68 -6.85 14.13
N GLU A 162 2.09 -7.83 13.33
CA GLU A 162 3.36 -8.53 13.48
C GLU A 162 4.54 -7.57 13.45
N ARG A 163 4.53 -6.62 12.50
CA ARG A 163 5.59 -5.60 12.40
C ARG A 163 5.67 -4.71 13.64
N LEU A 164 4.52 -4.26 14.13
CA LEU A 164 4.43 -3.45 15.36
C LEU A 164 4.94 -4.25 16.56
N GLN A 165 4.51 -5.49 16.72
CA GLN A 165 4.95 -6.39 17.80
C GLN A 165 6.48 -6.59 17.78
N SER A 166 7.06 -6.84 16.61
CA SER A 166 8.52 -6.94 16.43
C SER A 166 9.22 -5.63 16.79
N CYS A 167 8.72 -4.48 16.33
CA CYS A 167 9.32 -3.18 16.67
C CYS A 167 9.29 -2.91 18.18
N TYR A 168 8.18 -3.20 18.87
CA TYR A 168 8.09 -3.02 20.32
C TYR A 168 8.84 -4.09 21.15
N LYS A 169 9.44 -5.10 20.50
CA LYS A 169 10.50 -5.93 21.08
C LYS A 169 11.90 -5.34 20.91
N GLY A 170 12.03 -4.18 20.24
CA GLY A 170 13.30 -3.52 19.93
C GLY A 170 13.98 -4.08 18.67
N GLU A 171 13.26 -4.81 17.82
CA GLU A 171 13.84 -5.46 16.65
C GLU A 171 13.85 -4.51 15.44
N GLY A 172 15.01 -4.42 14.78
CA GLY A 172 15.16 -3.67 13.53
C GLY A 172 15.11 -2.14 13.67
N THR A 173 14.76 -1.49 12.58
CA THR A 173 14.66 -0.03 12.40
C THR A 173 13.24 0.36 12.03
N LEU A 174 12.90 1.63 11.84
CA LEU A 174 11.53 2.04 11.48
C LEU A 174 11.21 1.93 9.98
N ASP A 175 12.19 1.60 9.14
CA ASP A 175 12.02 1.23 7.73
C ASP A 175 11.17 2.19 6.86
N LEU A 176 11.27 3.50 7.13
CA LEU A 176 10.50 4.54 6.44
C LEU A 176 11.42 5.57 5.79
N ALA A 177 12.17 5.12 4.78
CA ALA A 177 13.30 5.85 4.19
C ALA A 177 12.99 7.25 3.65
N TRP A 178 11.79 7.50 3.11
CA TRP A 178 11.45 8.82 2.57
C TRP A 178 11.12 9.84 3.66
N LEU A 179 10.69 9.38 4.84
CA LEU A 179 10.37 10.26 5.97
C LEU A 179 11.58 10.42 6.91
N LYS A 180 12.42 9.40 7.00
CA LYS A 180 13.53 9.34 7.96
C LYS A 180 14.84 9.14 7.21
N VAL A 181 15.61 10.22 7.11
CA VAL A 181 16.93 10.25 6.45
C VAL A 181 17.95 9.34 7.18
N LYS A 182 17.75 9.14 8.48
CA LYS A 182 18.54 8.21 9.29
C LYS A 182 17.66 7.08 9.82
N ASP A 183 18.19 5.87 9.76
CA ASP A 183 17.52 4.70 10.33
C ASP A 183 17.41 4.83 11.85
N ILE A 184 16.18 5.05 12.32
CA ILE A 184 15.85 5.06 13.74
C ILE A 184 15.60 3.62 14.18
N ARG A 185 16.31 3.17 15.22
CA ARG A 185 16.12 1.85 15.83
C ARG A 185 14.78 1.78 16.55
N CYS A 186 14.13 0.63 16.44
CA CYS A 186 12.95 0.32 17.24
C CYS A 186 13.33 0.25 18.73
N SER A 187 12.52 0.84 19.59
CA SER A 187 12.67 0.80 21.05
C SER A 187 11.74 -0.24 21.66
N SER A 188 12.23 -1.01 22.63
CA SER A 188 11.39 -2.00 23.32
C SER A 188 10.47 -1.33 24.35
N ALA A 189 9.25 -1.86 24.49
CA ALA A 189 8.32 -1.46 25.53
C ALA A 189 7.43 -2.66 25.94
N LEU A 190 7.03 -2.70 27.21
CA LEU A 190 6.11 -3.72 27.71
C LEU A 190 4.67 -3.28 27.42
N LEU A 191 4.15 -3.67 26.25
CA LEU A 191 2.74 -3.47 25.91
C LEU A 191 2.15 -4.65 25.14
N THR A 192 0.81 -4.73 25.16
CA THR A 192 0.04 -5.65 24.33
C THR A 192 -0.39 -4.92 23.06
N ILE A 193 0.10 -5.39 21.90
CA ILE A 193 -0.32 -4.88 20.59
C ILE A 193 -1.51 -5.71 20.11
N ASP A 194 -2.68 -5.07 20.04
CA ASP A 194 -3.90 -5.63 19.47
C ASP A 194 -4.20 -5.05 18.06
N ASP A 195 -5.33 -5.45 17.50
CA ASP A 195 -5.73 -5.05 16.14
C ASP A 195 -6.17 -3.58 16.05
N ASN A 196 -6.46 -2.94 17.19
CA ASN A 196 -6.95 -1.56 17.31
C ASN A 196 -5.85 -0.58 17.77
N PHE A 197 -4.61 -1.04 17.92
CA PHE A 197 -3.50 -0.21 18.38
C PHE A 197 -3.24 0.98 17.44
N CYS A 198 -3.32 2.20 17.99
CA CYS A 198 -3.22 3.46 17.25
C CYS A 198 -1.85 4.17 17.39
N GLY A 199 -0.80 3.43 17.73
CA GLY A 199 0.53 4.01 17.87
C GLY A 199 0.76 4.68 19.22
N LEU A 200 2.01 5.05 19.46
CA LEU A 200 2.49 5.88 20.57
C LEU A 200 3.46 6.91 19.98
N ASP A 201 3.89 7.88 20.77
CA ASP A 201 4.89 8.87 20.34
C ASP A 201 6.26 8.24 20.04
N MET A 202 6.50 7.02 20.54
CA MET A 202 7.67 6.20 20.23
C MET A 202 7.39 5.22 19.08
N ASN A 203 8.44 4.85 18.35
CA ASN A 203 8.37 3.92 17.23
C ASN A 203 7.42 4.33 16.08
N ALA A 204 7.08 5.62 15.99
CA ALA A 204 6.22 6.18 14.94
C ALA A 204 6.95 7.24 14.11
N PRO A 205 6.55 7.48 12.86
CA PRO A 205 5.85 6.56 11.97
C PRO A 205 6.68 5.32 11.60
N LEU A 206 6.03 4.26 11.12
CA LEU A 206 6.61 2.94 10.88
C LEU A 206 6.42 2.46 9.42
N GLY A 207 7.45 1.88 8.83
CA GLY A 207 7.37 1.16 7.56
C GLY A 207 7.43 -0.36 7.76
N VAL A 208 6.84 -1.10 6.83
CA VAL A 208 7.00 -2.55 6.70
C VAL A 208 7.90 -2.82 5.49
N SER A 209 9.01 -3.53 5.70
CA SER A 209 9.92 -3.90 4.62
C SER A 209 9.40 -5.07 3.78
N GLU A 210 8.75 -6.04 4.43
CA GLU A 210 8.16 -7.18 3.75
C GLU A 210 6.86 -6.78 3.04
N MET A 211 6.75 -7.23 1.80
CA MET A 211 5.62 -6.94 0.94
C MET A 211 4.52 -7.97 1.14
N VAL A 212 3.28 -7.49 1.15
CA VAL A 212 2.12 -8.38 1.09
C VAL A 212 1.85 -8.71 -0.38
N GLN A 213 1.79 -10.01 -0.69
CA GLN A 213 1.56 -10.51 -2.04
C GLN A 213 0.08 -10.85 -2.23
N GLY A 214 -0.56 -10.16 -3.17
CA GLY A 214 -1.96 -10.42 -3.52
C GLY A 214 -2.09 -11.64 -4.43
N ILE A 215 -3.27 -12.26 -4.38
CA ILE A 215 -3.59 -13.42 -5.22
C ILE A 215 -4.02 -12.94 -6.61
N PRO A 216 -3.34 -13.34 -7.69
CA PRO A 216 -3.69 -12.91 -9.04
C PRO A 216 -4.95 -13.63 -9.53
N LEU A 217 -5.98 -12.88 -9.91
CA LEU A 217 -7.25 -13.41 -10.43
C LEU A 217 -7.25 -13.46 -11.95
N PHE A 218 -6.80 -12.39 -12.60
CA PHE A 218 -6.85 -12.25 -14.05
C PHE A 218 -5.67 -11.39 -14.53
N SER A 219 -5.15 -11.66 -15.73
CA SER A 219 -4.07 -10.88 -16.34
C SER A 219 -4.35 -10.68 -17.82
N ASP A 220 -4.05 -9.50 -18.33
CA ASP A 220 -4.20 -9.15 -19.75
C ASP A 220 -2.92 -8.49 -20.24
N SER A 221 -2.33 -9.06 -21.30
CA SER A 221 -1.12 -8.55 -21.95
C SER A 221 -1.42 -7.63 -23.14
N THR A 222 -2.66 -7.57 -23.58
CA THR A 222 -3.08 -6.91 -24.83
C THR A 222 -3.86 -5.63 -24.58
N ASP A 223 -4.74 -5.61 -23.59
CA ASP A 223 -5.58 -4.46 -23.26
C ASP A 223 -5.46 -4.11 -21.79
N LYS A 224 -4.72 -3.04 -21.51
CA LYS A 224 -4.41 -2.62 -20.15
C LYS A 224 -5.69 -2.34 -19.36
N MET A 225 -5.80 -2.97 -18.20
CA MET A 225 -6.87 -2.71 -17.23
C MET A 225 -6.62 -1.35 -16.54
N THR A 226 -7.68 -0.56 -16.38
CA THR A 226 -7.60 0.85 -15.94
C THR A 226 -8.45 1.16 -14.71
N SER A 227 -9.54 0.43 -14.49
CA SER A 227 -10.43 0.63 -13.35
C SER A 227 -11.05 -0.68 -12.89
N VAL A 228 -11.45 -0.76 -11.61
CA VAL A 228 -12.13 -1.93 -11.06
C VAL A 228 -13.25 -1.50 -10.13
N ILE A 229 -14.36 -2.25 -10.14
CA ILE A 229 -15.39 -2.26 -9.11
C ILE A 229 -15.78 -3.71 -8.85
N ALA A 230 -16.19 -4.05 -7.63
CA ALA A 230 -16.64 -5.39 -7.31
C ALA A 230 -17.87 -5.36 -6.39
N TYR A 231 -18.67 -6.43 -6.47
CA TYR A 231 -19.76 -6.66 -5.52
C TYR A 231 -20.09 -8.15 -5.41
N VAL A 232 -20.83 -8.51 -4.37
CA VAL A 232 -21.27 -9.89 -4.12
C VAL A 232 -22.65 -10.13 -4.74
N TYR A 233 -22.77 -11.17 -5.57
CA TYR A 233 -24.04 -11.63 -6.13
C TYR A 233 -24.22 -13.12 -5.87
N LYS A 234 -25.28 -13.50 -5.15
CA LYS A 234 -25.57 -14.91 -4.80
C LYS A 234 -24.30 -15.65 -4.31
N ASN A 235 -23.62 -15.10 -3.31
CA ASN A 235 -22.37 -15.60 -2.72
C ASN A 235 -21.11 -15.59 -3.63
N HIS A 236 -21.24 -15.20 -4.91
CA HIS A 236 -20.10 -15.03 -5.80
C HIS A 236 -19.58 -13.59 -5.72
N SER A 237 -18.26 -13.44 -5.69
CA SER A 237 -17.62 -12.14 -5.92
C SER A 237 -17.50 -11.89 -7.42
N LEU A 238 -18.10 -10.79 -7.89
CA LEU A 238 -18.03 -10.34 -9.28
C LEU A 238 -17.23 -9.04 -9.36
N ALA A 239 -16.14 -9.05 -10.13
CA ALA A 239 -15.34 -7.87 -10.45
C ALA A 239 -15.62 -7.40 -11.88
N PHE A 240 -15.76 -6.09 -12.05
CA PHE A 240 -15.92 -5.42 -13.32
C PHE A 240 -14.69 -4.58 -13.57
N VAL A 241 -14.02 -4.84 -14.69
CA VAL A 241 -12.73 -4.23 -15.00
C VAL A 241 -12.82 -3.41 -16.27
N GLY A 242 -12.61 -2.10 -16.14
CA GLY A 242 -12.47 -1.21 -17.28
C GLY A 242 -11.10 -1.37 -17.95
N THR A 243 -11.05 -1.15 -19.26
CA THR A 243 -9.82 -1.28 -20.04
C THR A 243 -9.49 -0.03 -20.85
N LYS A 244 -8.25 0.08 -21.30
CA LYS A 244 -7.75 1.18 -22.14
C LYS A 244 -8.49 1.28 -23.47
N SER A 245 -8.96 0.15 -24.03
CA SER A 245 -9.77 0.13 -25.24
C SER A 245 -11.23 0.56 -25.05
N GLY A 246 -11.64 0.93 -23.83
CA GLY A 246 -13.01 1.36 -23.54
C GLY A 246 -14.00 0.21 -23.35
N ARG A 247 -13.51 -0.99 -22.96
CA ARG A 247 -14.34 -2.18 -22.70
C ARG A 247 -14.45 -2.47 -21.21
N ILE A 248 -15.44 -3.27 -20.85
CA ILE A 248 -15.63 -3.79 -19.49
C ILE A 248 -15.55 -5.32 -19.53
N LYS A 249 -14.64 -5.89 -18.73
CA LYS A 249 -14.56 -7.33 -18.47
C LYS A 249 -15.36 -7.65 -17.21
N LYS A 250 -16.12 -8.74 -17.23
CA LYS A 250 -16.83 -9.28 -16.05
C LYS A 250 -16.08 -10.53 -15.60
N VAL A 251 -15.47 -10.48 -14.42
CA VAL A 251 -14.64 -11.54 -13.86
C VAL A 251 -15.34 -12.08 -12.62
N GLY A 252 -15.63 -13.37 -12.57
CA GLY A 252 -16.22 -14.04 -11.41
C GLY A 252 -15.35 -15.20 -10.95
N GLY A 253 -15.27 -15.40 -9.63
CA GLY A 253 -14.71 -16.63 -9.06
C GLY A 253 -15.74 -17.76 -9.12
N HIS A 254 -15.35 -18.90 -9.67
CA HIS A 254 -16.09 -20.16 -9.56
C HIS A 254 -15.65 -20.93 -8.32
#